data_AF-A0A257T6V8-F1
#
_entry.id   AF-A0A257T6V8-F1
#
_cell.length_a   1.000
_cell.length_b   1.000
_cell.length_c   1.000
_cell.angle_alpha   90.00
_cell.angle_beta   90.00
_cell.angle_gamma   90.00
#
_symmetry.space_group_name_H-M   'P 1'
#
loop_
_entity.id
_entity.type
_entity.pdbx_description
1 polymer ?
#
loop_
_entity_poly.entity_id
_entity_poly.type
_entity_poly.pdbx_seq_one_letter_code
_entity_poly.pdbx_strand_id
1 'polypeptide(L)'
;LGSKDGAAVASLPQTIATVAARLEQEQQRWRERLQHDPTQFGVVEVAVHHTFQELADQVVASLLGAVGQSTALEQASKKSR
;
A
#
# COMPACT_ATOMS: atom_id res chain seq x y z
N LEU A 1 -15.44 21.30 17.98
CA LEU A 1 -14.28 21.65 17.14
C LEU A 1 -13.64 20.34 16.71
N GLY A 2 -13.98 19.85 15.51
CA GLY A 2 -13.59 18.52 15.06
C GLY A 2 -12.21 18.55 14.39
N SER A 3 -11.20 18.03 15.08
CA SER A 3 -9.89 17.77 14.47
C SER A 3 -10.01 16.55 13.56
N LYS A 4 -10.18 16.80 12.25
CA LYS A 4 -9.89 15.81 11.21
C LYS A 4 -8.38 15.66 11.12
N ASP A 5 -7.77 14.99 12.09
CA ASP A 5 -6.40 14.46 11.96
C ASP A 5 -6.46 13.22 11.07
N GLY A 6 -6.77 13.43 9.79
CA GLY A 6 -6.46 12.44 8.76
C GLY A 6 -4.96 12.52 8.56
N ALA A 7 -4.22 11.54 9.07
CA ALA A 7 -2.78 11.44 8.87
C ALA A 7 -2.45 11.73 7.40
N ALA A 8 -1.54 12.67 7.15
CA ALA A 8 -1.17 13.07 5.80
C ALA A 8 -0.74 11.81 5.04
N VAL A 9 -1.51 11.43 4.03
CA VAL A 9 -1.21 10.28 3.18
C VAL A 9 0.12 10.57 2.49
N ALA A 10 1.07 9.64 2.59
CA ALA A 10 2.37 9.77 1.93
C ALA A 10 2.18 10.05 0.43
N SER A 11 3.04 10.90 -0.13
CA SER A 11 2.97 11.19 -1.57
C SER A 11 3.20 9.91 -2.38
N LEU A 12 2.61 9.82 -3.58
CA LEU A 12 2.75 8.63 -4.42
C LEU A 12 4.22 8.21 -4.64
N PRO A 13 5.20 9.11 -4.90
CA PRO A 13 6.60 8.72 -5.00
C PRO A 13 7.17 8.12 -3.71
N GLN A 14 6.79 8.67 -2.54
CA GLN A 14 7.21 8.12 -1.24
C GLN A 14 6.61 6.74 -1.02
N THR A 15 5.32 6.56 -1.33
CA THR A 15 4.65 5.26 -1.23
C THR A 15 5.32 4.22 -2.10
N ILE A 16 5.67 4.55 -3.36
CA ILE A 16 6.37 3.60 -4.24
C ILE A 16 7.74 3.21 -3.67
N ALA A 17 8.49 4.16 -3.10
CA ALA A 17 9.77 3.86 -2.46
C ALA A 17 9.59 2.95 -1.23
N THR A 18 8.57 3.21 -0.40
CA THR A 18 8.23 2.37 0.77
C THR A 18 7.80 0.97 0.34
N VAL A 19 6.97 0.85 -0.70
CA VAL A 19 6.53 -0.42 -1.27
C VAL A 19 7.72 -1.25 -1.76
N ALA A 20 8.66 -0.63 -2.49
CA ALA A 20 9.85 -1.30 -2.99
C ALA A 20 10.72 -1.83 -1.83
N ALA A 21 11.01 -0.98 -0.84
CA ALA A 21 11.80 -1.38 0.33
C ALA A 21 11.13 -2.51 1.13
N ARG A 22 9.80 -2.47 1.29
CA ARG A 22 9.04 -3.52 1.96
C ARG A 22 9.09 -4.84 1.19
N LEU A 23 8.93 -4.80 -0.14
CA LEU A 23 8.97 -5.99 -0.98
C LEU A 23 10.35 -6.68 -0.93
N GLU A 24 11.44 -5.91 -0.91
CA GLU A 24 12.80 -6.46 -0.75
C GLU A 24 12.96 -7.20 0.58
N GLN A 25 12.45 -6.64 1.68
CA GLN A 25 12.51 -7.27 3.01
C GLN A 25 11.70 -8.56 3.08
N GLU A 26 10.48 -8.56 2.54
CA GLU A 26 9.62 -9.75 2.52
C GLU A 26 10.21 -10.86 1.63
N GLN A 27 10.81 -10.49 0.49
CA GLN A 27 11.48 -11.48 -0.38
C GLN A 27 12.61 -12.20 0.37
N GLN A 28 13.40 -11.47 1.15
CA GLN A 28 14.48 -12.06 1.95
C GLN A 28 13.91 -13.04 2.99
N ARG A 29 12.83 -12.66 3.68
CA ARG A 29 12.14 -13.53 4.66
C ARG A 29 11.58 -14.81 4.04
N TRP A 30 10.94 -14.70 2.87
CA TRP A 30 10.42 -15.87 2.15
C TRP A 30 11.53 -16.81 1.75
N ARG A 31 12.65 -16.27 1.26
CA ARG A 31 13.82 -17.06 0.87
C ARG A 31 14.40 -17.82 2.06
N GLU A 32 14.63 -17.14 3.18
CA GLU A 32 15.15 -17.76 4.41
C GLU A 32 14.23 -18.88 4.90
N ARG A 33 12.92 -18.65 4.84
CA ARG A 33 11.92 -19.65 5.25
C ARG A 33 11.95 -20.90 4.38
N LEU A 34 12.04 -20.75 3.06
CA LEU A 34 12.12 -21.89 2.13
C LEU A 34 13.48 -22.59 2.16
N GLN A 35 14.56 -21.86 2.43
CA GLN A 35 15.89 -22.44 2.64
C GLN A 35 15.93 -23.29 3.92
N HIS A 36 15.23 -22.86 4.97
CA HIS A 36 15.13 -23.61 6.22
C HIS A 36 14.19 -24.81 6.09
N ASP A 37 13.05 -24.64 5.44
CA ASP A 37 12.02 -25.67 5.29
C ASP A 37 11.24 -25.52 3.97
N PRO A 38 11.60 -26.29 2.93
CA PRO A 38 10.93 -26.25 1.64
C PRO A 38 9.45 -26.66 1.68
N THR A 39 9.01 -27.40 2.71
CA THR A 39 7.60 -27.85 2.81
C THR A 39 6.64 -26.69 3.12
N GLN A 40 7.18 -25.54 3.54
CA GLN A 40 6.41 -24.32 3.82
C GLN A 40 6.06 -23.51 2.57
N PHE A 41 6.29 -24.04 1.36
CA PHE A 41 5.95 -23.34 0.12
C PHE A 41 4.51 -22.81 0.10
N GLY A 42 3.51 -23.62 0.47
CA GLY A 42 2.12 -23.16 0.50
C GLY A 42 1.87 -22.01 1.47
N VAL A 43 2.61 -21.93 2.58
CA VAL A 43 2.52 -20.80 3.52
C VAL A 43 3.15 -19.55 2.93
N VAL A 44 4.30 -19.72 2.25
CA VAL A 44 4.99 -18.61 1.57
C VAL A 44 4.17 -18.07 0.41
N GLU A 45 3.52 -18.93 -0.38
CA GLU A 45 2.61 -18.52 -1.47
C GLU A 45 1.49 -17.61 -0.96
N VAL A 46 0.81 -18.01 0.11
CA VAL A 46 -0.24 -17.18 0.73
C VAL A 46 0.32 -15.84 1.22
N ALA A 47 1.50 -15.85 1.85
CA ALA A 47 2.15 -14.64 2.32
C ALA A 47 2.54 -13.68 1.17
N VAL A 48 3.00 -14.22 0.04
CA VAL A 48 3.28 -13.46 -1.18
C VAL A 48 2.02 -12.75 -1.66
N HIS A 49 0.94 -13.50 -1.89
CA HIS A 49 -0.32 -12.92 -2.38
C HIS A 49 -0.86 -11.83 -1.45
N HIS A 50 -0.87 -12.10 -0.14
CA HIS A 50 -1.32 -11.12 0.85
C HIS A 50 -0.46 -9.85 0.83
N THR A 51 0.85 -10.00 0.77
CA THR A 51 1.78 -8.86 0.70
C THR A 51 1.49 -8.01 -0.54
N PHE A 52 1.32 -8.62 -1.71
CA PHE A 52 0.99 -7.87 -2.92
C PHE A 52 -0.36 -7.16 -2.84
N GLN A 53 -1.37 -7.75 -2.20
CA GLN A 53 -2.66 -7.11 -1.96
C GLN A 53 -2.49 -5.84 -1.08
N GLU A 54 -1.76 -5.95 0.03
CA GLU A 54 -1.52 -4.79 0.90
C GLU A 54 -0.72 -3.68 0.21
N LEU A 55 0.30 -4.04 -0.57
CA LEU A 55 1.10 -3.05 -1.32
C LEU A 55 0.24 -2.35 -2.39
N ALA A 56 -0.65 -3.08 -3.06
CA ALA A 56 -1.59 -2.50 -4.01
C ALA A 56 -2.55 -1.53 -3.31
N ASP A 57 -3.11 -1.91 -2.17
CA ASP A 57 -4.00 -1.05 -1.37
C ASP A 57 -3.30 0.25 -0.94
N GLN A 58 -2.02 0.19 -0.56
CA GLN A 58 -1.23 1.38 -0.22
C GLN A 58 -1.04 2.33 -1.40
N VAL A 59 -0.75 1.78 -2.59
CA VAL A 59 -0.61 2.57 -3.82
C VAL A 59 -1.95 3.20 -4.20
N VAL A 60 -3.06 2.44 -4.13
CA VAL A 60 -4.41 2.94 -4.40
C VAL A 60 -4.77 4.06 -3.43
N ALA A 61 -4.52 3.89 -2.14
CA ALA A 61 -4.78 4.92 -1.13
C ALA A 61 -3.98 6.21 -1.41
N SER A 62 -2.72 6.07 -1.82
CA SER A 62 -1.85 7.21 -2.15
C SER A 62 -2.28 7.93 -3.43
N LEU A 63 -2.72 7.17 -4.44
CA LEU A 63 -3.29 7.73 -5.67
C LEU A 63 -4.60 8.48 -5.39
N LEU A 64 -5.51 7.88 -4.62
CA LEU A 64 -6.75 8.52 -4.20
C LEU A 64 -6.49 9.76 -3.34
N GLY A 65 -5.49 9.71 -2.46
CA GLY A 65 -5.04 10.86 -1.67
C GLY A 65 -4.51 12.00 -2.55
N ALA A 66 -3.74 11.69 -3.59
CA ALA A 66 -3.22 12.68 -4.53
C ALA A 66 -4.35 13.32 -5.38
N VAL A 67 -5.32 12.51 -5.84
CA VAL A 67 -6.47 13.00 -6.61
C VAL A 67 -7.46 13.78 -5.73
N GLY A 68 -7.70 13.33 -4.50
CA GLY A 68 -8.60 13.99 -3.55
C GLY A 68 -8.08 15.34 -3.05
N GLN A 69 -6.76 15.52 -3.03
CA GLN A 69 -6.12 16.82 -2.77
C GLN A 69 -6.13 17.75 -4.00
N SER A 70 -6.37 17.22 -5.20
CA SER A 70 -6.64 18.03 -6.38
C SER A 70 -8.09 18.51 -6.32
N THR A 71 -8.28 19.83 -6.23
CA THR A 71 -9.55 20.56 -6.14
C THR A 71 -10.67 20.12 -7.09
N ALA A 72 -10.40 19.29 -8.11
CA ALA A 72 -11.38 18.72 -9.02
C ALA A 72 -12.43 17.82 -8.33
N LEU A 73 -12.07 17.06 -7.29
CA LEU A 73 -13.02 16.17 -6.60
C LEU A 73 -13.94 16.94 -5.63
N GLU A 74 -13.43 17.98 -4.97
CA GLU A 74 -14.24 18.92 -4.18
C GLU A 74 -15.22 19.74 -5.03
N GLN A 75 -14.83 20.07 -6.26
CA GLN A 75 -15.70 20.77 -7.22
C GLN A 75 -16.78 19.84 -7.79
N ALA A 76 -16.45 18.57 -8.06
CA ALA A 76 -17.41 17.57 -8.52
C ALA A 76 -18.48 17.26 -7.45
N SER A 77 -18.07 17.14 -6.18
CA SER A 77 -19.00 16.90 -5.06
C SER A 77 -19.87 18.11 -4.70
N LYS A 78 -19.43 19.34 -5.02
CA LYS A 78 -20.25 20.56 -4.90
C LYS A 78 -21.29 20.75 -6.01
N LYS A 79 -21.08 20.15 -7.20
CA LYS A 79 -21.98 20.31 -8.35
C LYS A 79 -23.14 19.30 -8.39
N SER A 80 -23.11 18.30 -7.51
CA SER A 80 -24.17 17.29 -7.36
C SER A 80 -25.09 17.51 -6.14
N ARG A 81 -25.10 18.73 -5.57
CA ARG A 81 -25.99 19.10 -4.46
C ARG A 81 -26.92 20.24 -4.85
#